data_AF-A0A1H1S3P3-F1
#
_entry.id   AF-A0A1H1S3P3-F1
#
_cell.length_a   1.000
_cell.length_b   1.000
_cell.length_c   1.000
_cell.angle_alpha   90.00
_cell.angle_beta   90.00
_cell.angle_gamma   90.00
#
_symmetry.space_group_name_H-M   'P 1'
#
loop_
_entity.id
_entity.type
_entity.pdbx_description
1 polymer ?
#
loop_
_entity_poly.entity_id
_entity_poly.type
_entity_poly.pdbx_seq_one_letter_code
_entity_poly.pdbx_strand_id
1 'polypeptide(L)'
;MTGLPQWLAGKLPAGARHPGLAIAALGDEKTLARGGFALTSPAFAAGDELDPCFTAKEEDAVAPPLEWSAPPPGSQEIVILVEDASSPGEEPQCHWLVWGLPGQKGKLLEGETPPRTGKNAAGNSEWLLPNPPLGETRHYVFQAFATELPLTTMPGATRAEIVRALTGQVTACAVLPAPFTGTTADDGAPATDDF
;
A
#
# COMPACT_ATOMS: atom_id res chain seq x y z
N MET A 1 1.27 22.40 -10.92
CA MET A 1 0.99 21.16 -10.17
C MET A 1 0.25 20.22 -11.11
N THR A 2 0.90 19.14 -11.51
CA THR A 2 0.30 18.13 -12.40
C THR A 2 -0.72 17.34 -11.57
N GLY A 3 -1.98 17.28 -12.03
CA GLY A 3 -3.02 16.51 -11.35
C GLY A 3 -2.77 14.99 -11.44
N LEU A 4 -3.52 14.22 -10.66
CA LEU A 4 -3.47 12.75 -10.71
C LEU A 4 -3.76 12.28 -12.16
N PRO A 5 -2.94 11.39 -12.74
CA PRO A 5 -3.18 10.87 -14.07
C PRO A 5 -4.54 10.16 -14.18
N GLN A 6 -5.24 10.34 -15.30
CA GLN A 6 -6.59 9.79 -15.49
C GLN A 6 -6.63 8.25 -15.41
N TRP A 7 -5.59 7.58 -15.92
CA TRP A 7 -5.46 6.12 -15.86
C TRP A 7 -5.48 5.59 -14.42
N LEU A 8 -4.95 6.38 -13.48
CA LEU A 8 -4.90 6.05 -12.06
C LEU A 8 -6.18 6.50 -11.34
N ALA A 9 -6.69 7.69 -11.67
CA ALA A 9 -7.92 8.23 -11.07
C ALA A 9 -9.12 7.28 -11.27
N GLY A 10 -9.18 6.57 -12.40
CA GLY A 10 -10.21 5.56 -12.66
C GLY A 10 -10.12 4.29 -11.81
N LYS A 11 -9.02 4.09 -11.08
CA LYS A 11 -8.80 2.94 -10.17
C LYS A 11 -8.91 3.29 -8.69
N LEU A 12 -9.03 4.58 -8.37
CA LEU A 12 -9.04 5.06 -6.99
C LEU A 12 -10.38 5.76 -6.66
N PRO A 13 -10.95 5.51 -5.47
CA PRO A 13 -12.07 6.30 -4.98
C PRO A 13 -11.67 7.77 -4.84
N ALA A 14 -12.64 8.68 -4.87
CA ALA A 14 -12.35 10.12 -4.93
C ALA A 14 -11.44 10.62 -3.80
N GLY A 15 -11.64 10.15 -2.56
CA GLY A 15 -10.82 10.52 -1.40
C GLY A 15 -9.41 9.93 -1.37
N ALA A 16 -9.09 8.98 -2.28
CA ALA A 16 -7.77 8.40 -2.43
C ALA A 16 -6.95 9.01 -3.58
N ARG A 17 -7.45 10.08 -4.23
CA ARG A 17 -6.83 10.65 -5.44
C ARG A 17 -5.73 11.67 -5.14
N HIS A 18 -4.64 11.22 -4.54
CA HIS A 18 -3.49 12.06 -4.22
C HIS A 18 -2.42 12.03 -5.33
N PRO A 19 -2.08 13.17 -5.98
CA PRO A 19 -1.14 13.18 -7.11
C PRO A 19 0.29 12.77 -6.73
N GLY A 20 0.65 12.90 -5.45
CA GLY A 20 1.94 12.49 -4.91
C GLY A 20 2.11 10.99 -4.67
N LEU A 21 1.09 10.15 -4.91
CA LEU A 21 1.21 8.69 -4.78
C LEU A 21 2.38 8.16 -5.60
N ALA A 22 3.15 7.21 -5.05
CA ALA A 22 4.33 6.67 -5.72
C ALA A 22 3.99 6.11 -7.12
N ILE A 23 2.85 5.45 -7.28
CA ILE A 23 2.40 4.88 -8.54
C ILE A 23 2.09 5.94 -9.60
N ALA A 24 1.70 7.16 -9.21
CA ALA A 24 1.50 8.25 -10.15
C ALA A 24 2.81 8.70 -10.81
N ALA A 25 3.94 8.55 -10.10
CA ALA A 25 5.28 8.89 -10.58
C ALA A 25 5.99 7.73 -11.30
N LEU A 26 5.68 6.48 -10.91
CA LEU A 26 6.41 5.28 -11.33
C LEU A 26 5.70 4.46 -12.39
N GLY A 27 4.37 4.55 -12.45
CA GLY A 27 3.53 3.79 -13.37
C GLY A 27 2.97 4.64 -14.51
N ASP A 28 2.32 3.96 -15.44
CA ASP A 28 1.55 4.51 -16.54
C ASP A 28 0.39 3.57 -16.91
N GLU A 29 -0.39 3.96 -17.91
CA GLU A 29 -1.51 3.14 -18.40
C GLU A 29 -1.08 1.76 -18.93
N LYS A 30 0.16 1.60 -19.42
CA LYS A 30 0.64 0.35 -20.03
C LYS A 30 1.16 -0.63 -18.99
N THR A 31 1.68 -0.12 -17.88
CA THR A 31 2.24 -0.89 -16.77
C THR A 31 1.18 -1.27 -15.74
N LEU A 32 0.13 -0.45 -15.59
CA LEU A 32 -0.99 -0.76 -14.70
C LEU A 32 -1.65 -2.09 -15.08
N ALA A 33 -1.68 -3.03 -14.13
CA ALA A 33 -2.23 -4.37 -14.26
C ALA A 33 -1.68 -5.18 -15.45
N ARG A 34 -0.49 -4.82 -15.96
CA ARG A 34 0.10 -5.47 -17.12
C ARG A 34 0.29 -6.96 -16.88
N GLY A 35 -0.11 -7.78 -17.86
CA GLY A 35 0.00 -9.24 -17.75
C GLY A 35 -0.92 -9.87 -16.69
N GLY A 36 -1.93 -9.13 -16.21
CA GLY A 36 -2.81 -9.60 -15.12
C GLY A 36 -2.21 -9.42 -13.74
N PHE A 37 -1.15 -8.62 -13.60
CA PHE A 37 -0.56 -8.29 -12.31
C PHE A 37 -1.58 -7.56 -11.42
N ALA A 38 -1.81 -8.07 -10.21
CA ALA A 38 -2.81 -7.59 -9.29
C ALA A 38 -2.29 -7.74 -7.86
N LEU A 39 -2.73 -6.83 -6.99
CA LEU A 39 -2.52 -6.86 -5.56
C LEU A 39 -3.88 -7.03 -4.88
N THR A 40 -3.98 -7.98 -3.96
CA THR A 40 -5.21 -8.30 -3.22
C THR A 40 -4.87 -8.55 -1.75
N SER A 41 -5.89 -8.52 -0.89
CA SER A 41 -5.77 -8.98 0.50
C SER A 41 -6.88 -9.99 0.77
N PRO A 42 -6.61 -11.08 1.51
CA PRO A 42 -7.68 -11.95 2.00
C PRO A 42 -8.49 -11.30 3.13
N ALA A 43 -8.00 -10.22 3.74
CA ALA A 43 -8.67 -9.57 4.87
C ALA A 43 -9.62 -8.44 4.45
N PHE A 44 -9.49 -7.89 3.24
CA PHE A 44 -10.38 -6.85 2.73
C PHE A 44 -10.39 -6.81 1.19
N ALA A 45 -11.52 -6.39 0.61
CA ALA A 45 -11.63 -6.18 -0.83
C ALA A 45 -11.21 -4.74 -1.22
N ALA A 46 -10.95 -4.53 -2.50
CA ALA A 46 -10.54 -3.22 -3.01
C ALA A 46 -11.65 -2.17 -2.82
N GLY A 47 -11.35 -1.14 -2.01
CA GLY A 47 -12.26 -0.06 -1.68
C GLY A 47 -13.12 -0.31 -0.44
N ASP A 48 -13.09 -1.53 0.11
CA ASP A 48 -13.74 -1.85 1.38
C ASP A 48 -12.88 -1.39 2.56
N GLU A 49 -13.52 -1.18 3.71
CA GLU A 49 -12.87 -0.69 4.92
C GLU A 49 -11.76 -1.64 5.39
N LEU A 50 -10.62 -1.08 5.78
CA LEU A 50 -9.52 -1.81 6.38
C LEU A 50 -9.95 -2.35 7.75
N ASP A 51 -9.72 -3.64 7.99
CA ASP A 51 -10.07 -4.27 9.26
C ASP A 51 -9.33 -3.58 10.44
N PRO A 52 -10.03 -3.26 11.55
CA PRO A 52 -9.44 -2.71 12.76
C PRO A 52 -8.21 -3.47 13.28
N CYS A 53 -8.10 -4.78 13.04
CA CYS A 53 -6.94 -5.61 13.42
C CYS A 53 -5.60 -5.14 12.82
N PHE A 54 -5.62 -4.29 11.78
CA PHE A 54 -4.41 -3.73 11.17
C PHE A 54 -4.17 -2.28 11.53
N THR A 55 -4.88 -1.75 12.53
CA THR A 55 -4.91 -0.33 12.91
C THR A 55 -4.53 -0.15 14.37
N ALA A 56 -4.32 1.09 14.81
CA ALA A 56 -4.02 1.39 16.22
C ALA A 56 -5.20 1.12 17.17
N LYS A 57 -6.30 0.51 16.68
CA LYS A 57 -7.42 0.03 17.50
C LYS A 57 -7.08 -1.23 18.28
N GLU A 58 -6.26 -2.10 17.71
CA GLU A 58 -5.83 -3.33 18.37
C GLU A 58 -4.40 -3.19 18.88
N GLU A 59 -4.13 -3.66 20.10
CA GLU A 59 -2.80 -3.55 20.72
C GLU A 59 -1.76 -4.43 20.00
N ASP A 60 -2.18 -5.59 19.51
CA ASP A 60 -1.35 -6.56 18.79
C ASP A 60 -1.42 -6.38 17.27
N ALA A 61 -1.84 -5.20 16.80
CA ALA A 61 -2.03 -4.94 15.37
C ALA A 61 -0.73 -5.05 14.57
N VAL A 62 -0.84 -5.66 13.39
CA VAL A 62 0.27 -5.91 12.48
C VAL A 62 -0.08 -5.52 11.04
N ALA A 63 0.88 -5.63 10.13
CA ALA A 63 0.63 -5.41 8.70
C ALA A 63 -0.42 -6.42 8.18
N PRO A 64 -1.36 -5.99 7.32
CA PRO A 64 -2.35 -6.87 6.75
C PRO A 64 -1.72 -7.91 5.82
N PRO A 65 -2.34 -9.09 5.68
CA PRO A 65 -1.91 -10.07 4.69
C PRO A 65 -2.12 -9.50 3.28
N LEU A 66 -1.15 -9.73 2.39
CA LEU A 66 -1.22 -9.31 1.00
C LEU A 66 -0.88 -10.47 0.08
N GLU A 67 -1.56 -10.56 -1.05
CA GLU A 67 -1.29 -11.51 -2.11
C GLU A 67 -1.13 -10.76 -3.43
N TRP A 68 -0.25 -11.26 -4.30
CA TRP A 68 -0.11 -10.72 -5.64
C TRP A 68 -0.02 -11.83 -6.68
N SER A 69 -0.64 -11.57 -7.84
CA SER A 69 -0.56 -12.46 -8.99
C SER A 69 0.84 -12.39 -9.62
N ALA A 70 1.13 -13.33 -10.53
CA ALA A 70 2.41 -13.33 -11.23
C ALA A 70 2.54 -12.05 -12.09
N PRO A 71 3.65 -11.31 -12.00
CA PRO A 71 3.92 -10.18 -12.88
C PRO A 71 4.27 -10.66 -14.30
N PRO A 72 4.41 -9.76 -15.28
CA PRO A 72 4.92 -10.11 -16.60
C PRO A 72 6.28 -10.84 -16.53
N PRO A 73 6.55 -11.78 -17.46
CA PRO A 73 7.83 -12.48 -17.53
C PRO A 73 9.03 -11.52 -17.56
N GLY A 74 10.10 -11.88 -16.87
CA GLY A 74 11.32 -11.07 -16.76
C GLY A 74 11.36 -10.16 -15.53
N SER A 75 10.27 -10.05 -14.77
CA SER A 75 10.28 -9.35 -13.48
C SER A 75 11.12 -10.11 -12.46
N GLN A 76 12.00 -9.43 -11.74
CA GLN A 76 12.95 -10.02 -10.79
C GLN A 76 12.54 -9.79 -9.33
N GLU A 77 11.89 -8.67 -9.03
CA GLU A 77 11.51 -8.30 -7.67
C GLU A 77 10.13 -7.63 -7.64
N ILE A 78 9.41 -7.82 -6.53
CA ILE A 78 8.21 -7.06 -6.18
C ILE A 78 8.54 -6.10 -5.03
N VAL A 79 8.04 -4.87 -5.15
CA VAL A 79 8.10 -3.82 -4.13
C VAL A 79 6.69 -3.42 -3.74
N ILE A 80 6.43 -3.29 -2.45
CA ILE A 80 5.13 -2.84 -1.91
C ILE A 80 5.36 -1.54 -1.15
N LEU A 81 4.51 -0.55 -1.45
CA LEU A 81 4.51 0.76 -0.82
C LEU A 81 3.06 1.10 -0.43
N VAL A 82 2.84 1.44 0.83
CA VAL A 82 1.51 1.79 1.35
C VAL A 82 1.52 3.24 1.80
N GLU A 83 0.55 4.03 1.33
CA GLU A 83 0.49 5.47 1.54
C GLU A 83 -0.90 5.94 1.97
N ASP A 84 -0.98 6.89 2.89
CA ASP A 84 -2.21 7.62 3.19
C ASP A 84 -2.43 8.73 2.16
N ALA A 85 -3.30 8.49 1.19
CA ALA A 85 -3.67 9.44 0.15
C ALA A 85 -4.56 10.59 0.67
N SER A 86 -5.06 10.50 1.89
CA SER A 86 -5.82 11.58 2.54
C SER A 86 -4.93 12.51 3.36
N SER A 87 -3.66 12.15 3.57
CA SER A 87 -2.73 12.98 4.32
C SER A 87 -2.50 14.34 3.64
N PRO A 88 -2.41 15.44 4.43
CA PRO A 88 -2.18 16.76 3.87
C PRO A 88 -0.70 16.90 3.46
N GLY A 89 -0.45 17.37 2.24
CA GLY A 89 0.91 17.64 1.77
C GLY A 89 1.08 17.49 0.27
N GLU A 90 2.30 17.72 -0.21
CA GLU A 90 2.66 17.37 -1.59
C GLU A 90 2.96 15.88 -1.75
N GLU A 91 3.47 15.24 -0.69
CA GLU A 91 3.74 13.81 -0.62
C GLU A 91 2.82 13.13 0.41
N PRO A 92 2.23 11.98 0.07
CA PRO A 92 1.43 11.23 1.01
C PRO A 92 2.30 10.59 2.11
N GLN A 93 1.73 10.40 3.29
CA GLN A 93 2.42 9.72 4.39
C GLN A 93 2.64 8.24 4.07
N CYS A 94 3.89 7.81 4.11
CA CYS A 94 4.27 6.41 3.94
C CYS A 94 3.92 5.60 5.19
N HIS A 95 3.11 4.57 5.05
CA HIS A 95 2.76 3.63 6.12
C HIS A 95 3.61 2.37 6.10
N TRP A 96 4.03 1.92 4.92
CA TRP A 96 4.86 0.73 4.78
C TRP A 96 5.67 0.76 3.49
N LEU A 97 6.87 0.20 3.57
CA LEU A 97 7.79 0.13 2.44
C LEU A 97 8.56 -1.17 2.51
N VAL A 98 8.33 -2.06 1.54
CA VAL A 98 8.82 -3.43 1.53
C VAL A 98 9.38 -3.79 0.16
N TRP A 99 10.54 -4.44 0.13
CA TRP A 99 11.12 -5.01 -1.09
C TRP A 99 11.94 -6.26 -0.78
N GLY A 100 12.57 -6.86 -1.80
CA GLY A 100 13.20 -8.18 -1.70
C GLY A 100 12.25 -9.34 -1.97
N LEU A 101 11.01 -9.06 -2.36
CA LEU A 101 10.02 -10.08 -2.67
C LEU A 101 10.31 -10.67 -4.07
N PRO A 102 10.28 -11.99 -4.26
CA PRO A 102 10.55 -12.59 -5.58
C PRO A 102 9.60 -12.09 -6.68
N GLY A 103 10.11 -11.85 -7.89
CA GLY A 103 9.38 -11.42 -9.10
C GLY A 103 8.41 -12.46 -9.70
N GLN A 104 7.68 -13.17 -8.86
CA GLN A 104 6.69 -14.19 -9.21
C GLN A 104 5.44 -14.01 -8.33
N LYS A 105 4.39 -14.82 -8.55
CA LYS A 105 3.24 -14.84 -7.65
C LYS A 105 3.69 -15.11 -6.21
N GLY A 106 3.06 -14.46 -5.25
CA GLY A 106 3.49 -14.55 -3.87
C GLY A 106 2.49 -13.95 -2.92
N LYS A 107 2.86 -13.97 -1.64
CA LYS A 107 2.09 -13.40 -0.56
C LYS A 107 3.00 -13.00 0.59
N LEU A 108 2.50 -12.09 1.40
CA LEU A 108 2.95 -11.84 2.76
C LEU A 108 1.80 -12.20 3.68
N LEU A 109 2.06 -13.10 4.63
CA LEU A 109 1.11 -13.41 5.69
C LEU A 109 0.96 -12.22 6.64
N GLU A 110 -0.14 -12.21 7.37
CA GLU A 110 -0.39 -11.23 8.42
C GLU A 110 0.79 -11.18 9.40
N GLY A 111 1.32 -9.97 9.62
CA GLY A 111 2.49 -9.75 10.49
C GLY A 111 3.78 -10.44 10.07
N GLU A 112 3.87 -11.00 8.87
CA GLU A 112 5.09 -11.64 8.38
C GLU A 112 6.21 -10.60 8.22
N THR A 113 7.39 -10.90 8.79
CA THR A 113 8.58 -10.08 8.63
C THR A 113 9.04 -10.07 7.18
N PRO A 114 9.00 -8.91 6.49
CA PRO A 114 9.42 -8.87 5.09
C PRO A 114 10.95 -8.95 4.93
N PRO A 115 11.46 -9.32 3.74
CA PRO A 115 12.90 -9.46 3.51
C PRO A 115 13.69 -8.16 3.75
N ARG A 116 13.14 -7.03 3.30
CA ARG A 116 13.69 -5.69 3.52
C ARG A 116 12.57 -4.70 3.72
N THR A 117 12.76 -3.81 4.70
CA THR A 117 11.83 -2.72 5.00
C THR A 117 12.54 -1.36 4.98
N GLY A 118 11.79 -0.32 4.64
CA GLY A 118 12.23 1.07 4.59
C GLY A 118 11.48 1.92 5.60
N LYS A 119 11.87 3.18 5.72
CA LYS A 119 11.29 4.10 6.69
C LYS A 119 9.86 4.49 6.31
N ASN A 120 8.94 4.30 7.23
CA ASN A 120 7.62 4.90 7.21
C ASN A 120 7.68 6.38 7.66
N ALA A 121 6.52 7.05 7.71
CA ALA A 121 6.42 8.46 8.08
C ALA A 121 6.83 8.76 9.54
N ALA A 122 6.83 7.76 10.43
CA ALA A 122 7.35 7.88 11.80
C ALA A 122 8.89 7.67 11.86
N GLY A 123 9.54 7.32 10.75
CA GLY A 123 10.98 7.18 10.63
C GLY A 123 11.56 5.83 11.06
N ASN A 124 10.70 4.88 11.48
CA ASN A 124 11.07 3.48 11.72
C ASN A 124 10.69 2.61 10.51
N SER A 125 11.07 1.33 10.51
CA SER A 125 10.88 0.42 9.36
C SER A 125 9.79 -0.64 9.57
N GLU A 126 8.74 -0.27 10.30
CA GLU A 126 7.61 -1.14 10.65
C GLU A 126 6.33 -0.71 9.91
N TRP A 127 5.27 -1.49 10.07
CA TRP A 127 3.92 -1.05 9.68
C TRP A 127 3.50 0.12 10.56
N LEU A 128 3.32 1.30 9.96
CA LEU A 128 2.76 2.43 10.69
C LEU A 128 1.26 2.20 10.83
N LEU A 129 0.81 1.93 12.05
CA LEU A 129 -0.59 1.68 12.34
C LEU A 129 -1.47 2.87 11.94
N PRO A 130 -2.46 2.69 11.05
CA PRO A 130 -3.55 3.63 10.84
C PRO A 130 -4.17 4.08 12.17
N ASN A 131 -4.20 5.40 12.39
CA ASN A 131 -4.84 5.99 13.56
C ASN A 131 -5.52 7.33 13.19
N PRO A 132 -6.53 7.29 12.32
CA PRO A 132 -7.26 8.50 11.94
C PRO A 132 -8.00 9.11 13.15
N PRO A 133 -8.11 10.44 13.22
CA PRO A 133 -9.00 11.12 14.16
C PRO A 133 -10.44 10.60 14.08
N LEU A 134 -11.17 10.68 15.21
CA LEU A 134 -12.56 10.24 15.30
C LEU A 134 -13.45 10.92 14.25
N GLY A 135 -14.20 10.12 13.49
CA GLY A 135 -15.10 10.54 12.43
C GLY A 135 -14.42 10.92 11.12
N GLU A 136 -13.08 10.91 11.06
CA GLU A 136 -12.33 11.17 9.82
C GLU A 136 -12.04 9.86 9.09
N THR A 137 -12.38 9.81 7.81
CA THR A 137 -11.98 8.72 6.92
C THR A 137 -10.65 9.07 6.26
N ARG A 138 -9.64 8.20 6.45
CA ARG A 138 -8.39 8.22 5.70
C ARG A 138 -8.42 7.12 4.64
N HIS A 139 -7.68 7.32 3.55
CA HIS A 139 -7.63 6.38 2.43
C HIS A 139 -6.21 5.87 2.22
N TYR A 140 -5.97 4.63 2.62
CA TYR A 140 -4.69 3.95 2.44
C TYR A 140 -4.63 3.30 1.07
N VAL A 141 -3.57 3.55 0.31
CA VAL A 141 -3.36 2.99 -1.02
C VAL A 141 -2.15 2.07 -0.97
N PHE A 142 -2.42 0.77 -1.03
CA PHE A 142 -1.41 -0.26 -1.19
C PHE A 142 -1.00 -0.31 -2.66
N GLN A 143 0.28 -0.18 -2.94
CA GLN A 143 0.83 -0.09 -4.29
C GLN A 143 1.89 -1.16 -4.46
N ALA A 144 1.73 -2.01 -5.48
CA ALA A 144 2.73 -3.01 -5.83
C ALA A 144 3.42 -2.64 -7.15
N PHE A 145 4.73 -2.86 -7.20
CA PHE A 145 5.57 -2.63 -8.37
C PHE A 145 6.40 -3.88 -8.65
N ALA A 146 6.34 -4.38 -9.88
CA ALA A 146 7.26 -5.38 -10.38
C ALA A 146 8.41 -4.68 -11.11
N THR A 147 9.64 -5.14 -10.91
CA THR A 147 10.85 -4.50 -11.48
C THR A 147 11.66 -5.45 -12.35
N GLU A 148 12.36 -4.92 -13.37
CA GLU A 148 13.27 -5.72 -14.21
C GLU A 148 14.54 -6.15 -13.49
N LEU A 149 14.96 -5.39 -12.47
CA LEU A 149 16.15 -5.65 -11.69
C LEU A 149 15.84 -5.60 -10.19
N PRO A 150 16.50 -6.43 -9.37
CA PRO A 150 16.37 -6.34 -7.93
C PRO A 150 16.99 -5.03 -7.41
N LEU A 151 16.33 -4.42 -6.43
CA LEU A 151 16.86 -3.25 -5.75
C LEU A 151 18.09 -3.62 -4.94
N THR A 152 19.13 -2.82 -5.09
CA THR A 152 20.36 -2.87 -4.27
C THR A 152 20.28 -1.95 -3.05
N THR A 153 19.13 -1.30 -2.85
CA THR A 153 18.88 -0.38 -1.74
C THR A 153 18.89 -1.12 -0.40
N MET A 154 19.64 -0.58 0.56
CA MET A 154 19.77 -1.15 1.90
C MET A 154 18.50 -0.91 2.75
N PRO A 155 18.16 -1.81 3.68
CA PRO A 155 17.06 -1.59 4.63
C PRO A 155 17.18 -0.25 5.37
N GLY A 156 16.04 0.35 5.71
CA GLY A 156 15.97 1.67 6.32
C GLY A 156 16.07 2.85 5.33
N ALA A 157 16.01 2.57 4.03
CA ALA A 157 15.87 3.59 3.00
C ALA A 157 14.54 4.34 3.11
N THR A 158 14.55 5.59 2.70
CA THR A 158 13.38 6.47 2.66
C THR A 158 12.51 6.19 1.44
N ARG A 159 11.25 6.63 1.52
CA ARG A 159 10.32 6.70 0.39
C ARG A 159 10.97 7.30 -0.86
N ALA A 160 11.61 8.47 -0.73
CA ALA A 160 12.23 9.17 -1.85
C ALA A 160 13.36 8.35 -2.51
N GLU A 161 14.17 7.65 -1.71
CA GLU A 161 15.23 6.77 -2.23
C GLU A 161 14.66 5.57 -2.99
N ILE A 162 13.60 4.94 -2.49
CA ILE A 162 12.94 3.82 -3.18
C ILE A 162 12.24 4.30 -4.45
N VAL A 163 11.49 5.40 -4.41
CA VAL A 163 10.87 5.97 -5.61
C VAL A 163 11.94 6.28 -6.66
N ARG A 164 13.05 6.92 -6.27
CA ARG A 164 14.17 7.17 -7.19
C ARG A 164 14.77 5.87 -7.76
N ALA A 165 14.90 4.83 -6.94
CA ALA A 165 15.41 3.54 -7.39
C ALA A 165 14.45 2.87 -8.38
N LEU A 166 13.14 3.04 -8.23
CA LEU A 166 12.13 2.43 -9.09
C LEU A 166 11.92 3.17 -10.42
N THR A 167 12.27 4.46 -10.51
CA THR A 167 12.06 5.27 -11.72
C THR A 167 12.67 4.61 -12.95
N GLY A 168 11.81 4.31 -13.94
CA GLY A 168 12.22 3.70 -15.20
C GLY A 168 12.48 2.19 -15.14
N GLN A 169 12.26 1.53 -13.99
CA GLN A 169 12.49 0.08 -13.82
C GLN A 169 11.20 -0.74 -13.69
N VAL A 170 10.04 -0.10 -13.55
CA VAL A 170 8.75 -0.76 -13.31
C VAL A 170 8.23 -1.44 -14.58
N THR A 171 8.02 -2.76 -14.51
CA THR A 171 7.46 -3.57 -15.60
C THR A 171 5.95 -3.71 -15.51
N ALA A 172 5.40 -3.68 -14.30
CA ALA A 172 3.98 -3.72 -14.00
C ALA A 172 3.71 -3.09 -12.63
N CYS A 173 2.52 -2.51 -12.45
CA CYS A 173 2.09 -2.00 -11.17
C CYS A 173 0.62 -2.31 -10.89
N ALA A 174 0.24 -2.32 -9.62
CA ALA A 174 -1.13 -2.55 -9.17
C ALA A 174 -1.45 -1.69 -7.94
N VAL A 175 -2.73 -1.40 -7.72
CA VAL A 175 -3.22 -0.69 -6.54
C VAL A 175 -4.33 -1.47 -5.86
N LEU A 176 -4.37 -1.35 -4.54
CA LEU A 176 -5.43 -1.84 -3.69
C LEU A 176 -5.76 -0.73 -2.68
N PRO A 177 -6.84 0.05 -2.88
CA PRO A 177 -7.26 1.08 -1.92
C PRO A 177 -8.05 0.47 -0.76
N ALA A 178 -7.90 1.01 0.44
CA ALA A 178 -8.69 0.68 1.62
C ALA A 178 -8.94 1.96 2.45
N PRO A 179 -10.20 2.45 2.57
CA PRO A 179 -10.54 3.46 3.58
C PRO A 179 -10.45 2.89 5.00
N PHE A 180 -10.29 3.77 5.99
CA PHE A 180 -10.59 3.47 7.38
C PHE A 180 -11.09 4.73 8.07
N THR A 181 -12.18 4.62 8.82
CA THR A 181 -12.74 5.74 9.59
C THR A 181 -12.34 5.64 11.05
N GLY A 182 -11.87 6.74 11.63
CA GLY A 182 -11.61 6.78 13.06
C GLY A 182 -12.90 6.57 13.83
N THR A 183 -12.99 5.50 14.61
CA THR A 183 -14.13 5.19 15.49
C THR A 183 -13.78 5.40 16.95
N THR A 184 -14.70 5.20 17.89
CA THR A 184 -14.32 5.07 19.31
C THR A 184 -13.73 3.68 19.57
N ALA A 185 -13.28 3.37 20.79
CA ALA A 185 -12.76 2.03 21.11
C ALA A 185 -13.87 0.96 21.24
N ASP A 186 -15.15 1.35 21.29
CA ASP A 186 -16.28 0.48 21.65
C ASP A 186 -17.23 0.13 20.48
N ASP A 187 -17.07 0.78 19.32
CA ASP A 187 -17.98 0.62 18.18
C ASP A 187 -17.66 -0.60 17.28
N GLY A 188 -16.71 -1.46 17.69
CA GLY A 188 -16.22 -2.59 16.90
C GLY A 188 -17.09 -3.85 16.94
N ALA A 189 -18.13 -3.89 17.77
CA ALA A 189 -19.06 -5.02 17.82
C ALA A 189 -20.43 -4.59 17.28
N PRO A 190 -21.01 -5.23 16.25
CA PRO A 190 -22.46 -5.29 16.21
C PRO A 190 -22.88 -5.99 17.51
N ALA A 191 -23.57 -5.27 18.39
CA ALA A 191 -24.32 -5.90 19.46
C ALA A 191 -25.24 -6.93 18.80
N THR A 192 -24.88 -8.20 18.87
CA THR A 192 -25.82 -9.29 18.62
C THR A 192 -26.69 -9.33 19.86
N ASP A 193 -27.72 -8.49 19.82
CA ASP A 193 -28.83 -8.55 20.77
C ASP A 193 -29.66 -9.77 20.38
N ASP A 194 -29.28 -10.93 20.91
CA ASP A 194 -30.08 -12.16 20.88
C ASP A 194 -29.60 -13.09 22.03
N PHE A 195 -30.29 -13.04 23.17
CA PHE A 195 -30.99 -14.16 23.84
C PHE A 195 -31.48 -13.76 25.24
#